data_AF-A0A3C1H696-F1
#
_entry.id   AF-A0A3C1H696-F1
#
_cell.length_a   1.000
_cell.length_b   1.000
_cell.length_c   1.000
_cell.angle_alpha   90.00
_cell.angle_beta   90.00
_cell.angle_gamma   90.00
#
_symmetry.space_group_name_H-M   'P 1'
#
loop_
_entity.id
_entity.type
_entity.pdbx_description
1 polymer ?
#
loop_
_entity_poly.entity_id
_entity_poly.type
_entity_poly.pdbx_seq_one_letter_code
_entity_poly.pdbx_strand_id
1 'polypeptide(L)'
;FDEPATMPEFIYGDTADLAAPETNVRSSGISCYVSLGQPYVLDGFGVYDTYGSGSIEIYDAHTDTLLWSSDLGSYMAKSLCPADPSAPTDLLYIVKGGGDLNELALYGYPAPEADENAGAAALLRWLLTKDTNLNAPAAADINGDGILDSRDLTLLKRKLKN
;
A
#
# COMPACT_ATOMS: atom_id res chain seq x y z
N PHE A 1 10.90 -45.28 -58.84
CA PHE A 1 10.41 -44.57 -57.66
C PHE A 1 9.32 -43.66 -58.22
N ASP A 2 8.06 -44.08 -58.12
CA ASP A 2 6.95 -43.28 -58.64
C ASP A 2 6.66 -42.17 -57.63
N GLU A 3 6.87 -40.93 -58.04
CA GLU A 3 6.45 -39.78 -57.25
C GLU A 3 4.93 -39.60 -57.39
N PRO A 4 4.22 -39.28 -56.29
CA PRO A 4 2.78 -39.11 -56.34
C PRO A 4 2.40 -37.93 -57.24
N ALA A 5 1.39 -38.12 -58.08
CA ALA A 5 0.93 -37.13 -59.07
C ALA A 5 0.40 -35.83 -58.46
N THR A 6 0.13 -35.81 -57.15
CA THR A 6 -0.33 -34.63 -56.41
C THR A 6 0.28 -34.64 -55.01
N MET A 7 0.66 -33.45 -54.52
CA MET A 7 1.06 -33.30 -53.12
C MET A 7 -0.06 -33.74 -52.17
N PRO A 8 0.27 -34.38 -51.04
CA PRO A 8 -0.71 -34.68 -50.01
C PRO A 8 -1.33 -33.38 -49.49
N GLU A 9 -2.64 -33.41 -49.28
CA GLU A 9 -3.39 -32.27 -48.75
C GLU A 9 -2.94 -31.97 -47.32
N PHE A 10 -2.43 -30.76 -47.09
CA PHE A 10 -2.10 -30.31 -45.74
C PHE A 10 -3.39 -29.90 -45.03
N ILE A 11 -3.81 -30.68 -44.04
CA ILE A 11 -4.87 -30.29 -43.12
C ILE A 11 -4.29 -29.20 -42.21
N TYR A 12 -4.55 -27.93 -42.54
CA TYR A 12 -4.34 -26.83 -41.61
C TYR A 12 -5.47 -26.86 -40.58
N GLY A 13 -5.14 -27.06 -39.30
CA GLY A 13 -6.12 -26.94 -38.23
C GLY A 13 -6.71 -25.53 -38.21
N ASP A 14 -8.01 -25.42 -38.01
CA ASP A 14 -8.69 -24.14 -37.86
C ASP A 14 -8.14 -23.42 -36.62
N THR A 15 -7.38 -22.36 -36.84
CA THR A 15 -6.79 -21.55 -35.78
C THR A 15 -7.65 -20.33 -35.44
N ALA A 16 -8.88 -20.22 -35.96
CA ALA A 16 -9.74 -19.06 -35.73
C ALA A 16 -10.04 -18.82 -34.24
N ASP A 17 -10.08 -19.90 -33.45
CA ASP A 17 -10.32 -19.86 -32.00
C ASP A 17 -9.03 -19.88 -31.16
N LEU A 18 -7.85 -19.96 -31.79
CA LEU A 18 -6.60 -19.84 -31.06
C LEU A 18 -6.38 -18.36 -30.73
N ALA A 19 -6.27 -18.07 -29.44
CA ALA A 19 -5.84 -16.75 -28.99
C ALA A 19 -4.53 -16.41 -29.69
N ALA A 20 -4.53 -15.29 -30.42
CA ALA A 20 -3.31 -14.80 -31.04
C ALA A 20 -2.25 -14.65 -29.94
N PRO A 21 -1.02 -15.16 -30.14
CA PRO A 21 0.05 -14.96 -29.16
C PRO A 21 0.20 -13.46 -28.93
N GLU A 22 0.12 -13.04 -27.66
CA GLU A 22 0.22 -11.63 -27.30
C GLU A 22 1.62 -11.13 -27.66
N THR A 23 1.75 -10.36 -28.74
CA THR A 23 3.04 -9.79 -29.18
C THR A 23 3.39 -8.51 -28.43
N ASN A 24 2.67 -8.17 -27.36
CA ASN A 24 2.93 -6.95 -26.62
C ASN A 24 4.13 -7.13 -25.67
N VAL A 25 5.32 -7.09 -26.25
CA VAL A 25 6.62 -7.01 -25.54
C VAL A 25 6.77 -5.75 -24.67
N ARG A 26 5.76 -4.86 -24.61
CA ARG A 26 5.72 -3.68 -23.73
C ARG A 26 4.95 -3.91 -22.42
N SER A 27 4.41 -5.12 -22.21
CA SER A 27 3.83 -5.52 -20.94
C SER A 27 4.95 -6.04 -20.02
N SER A 28 5.58 -5.14 -19.27
CA SER A 28 6.38 -5.53 -18.11
C SER A 28 5.57 -5.25 -16.86
N GLY A 29 4.87 -6.27 -16.36
CA GLY A 29 4.40 -6.27 -14.98
C GLY A 29 5.64 -6.27 -14.09
N ILE A 30 5.90 -5.17 -13.40
CA ILE A 30 7.03 -5.05 -12.46
C ILE A 30 6.44 -4.79 -11.09
N SER A 31 6.84 -5.61 -10.13
CA SER A 31 6.60 -5.34 -8.72
C SER A 31 7.91 -5.18 -7.99
N CYS A 32 8.04 -4.17 -7.14
CA CYS A 32 9.23 -3.97 -6.32
C CYS A 32 8.88 -3.47 -4.92
N TYR A 33 9.85 -3.63 -4.02
CA TYR A 33 9.79 -3.06 -2.67
C TYR A 33 10.79 -1.93 -2.57
N VAL A 34 10.38 -0.83 -1.92
CA VAL A 34 11.24 0.33 -1.68
C VAL A 34 11.28 0.60 -0.19
N SER A 35 12.47 0.46 0.40
CA SER A 35 12.71 0.88 1.79
C SER A 35 13.13 2.34 1.84
N LEU A 36 12.49 3.12 2.71
CA LEU A 36 12.78 4.53 2.93
C LEU A 36 13.85 4.77 4.01
N GLY A 37 14.29 3.71 4.70
CA GLY A 37 15.29 3.76 5.77
C GLY A 37 14.78 4.26 7.12
N GLN A 38 13.68 5.01 7.15
CA GLN A 38 12.93 5.43 8.34
C GLN A 38 11.45 5.65 7.98
N PRO A 39 10.54 5.75 8.97
CA PRO A 39 9.14 6.01 8.67
C PRO A 39 8.90 7.43 8.15
N TYR A 40 8.09 7.55 7.11
CA TYR A 40 7.60 8.80 6.54
C TYR A 40 6.07 8.82 6.51
N VAL A 41 5.51 10.01 6.58
CA VAL A 41 4.12 10.29 6.21
C VAL A 41 4.14 10.84 4.79
N LEU A 42 3.52 10.12 3.85
CA LEU A 42 3.45 10.50 2.44
C LEU A 42 2.19 11.31 2.19
N ASP A 43 2.30 12.42 1.46
CA ASP A 43 1.21 13.35 1.17
C ASP A 43 1.14 13.75 -0.31
N GLY A 44 1.97 13.14 -1.16
CA GLY A 44 1.92 13.39 -2.58
C GLY A 44 2.72 12.39 -3.40
N PHE A 45 2.28 12.20 -4.63
CA PHE A 45 2.88 11.28 -5.59
C PHE A 45 3.03 11.99 -6.93
N GLY A 46 4.16 11.78 -7.59
CA GLY A 46 4.43 12.36 -8.89
C GLY A 46 4.89 11.31 -9.89
N VAL A 47 4.46 11.42 -11.13
CA VAL A 47 4.89 10.54 -12.21
C VAL A 47 5.21 11.34 -13.46
N TYR A 48 6.31 10.99 -14.13
CA TYR A 48 6.51 11.38 -15.52
C TYR A 48 6.13 10.23 -16.43
N ASP A 49 4.97 10.38 -17.08
CA ASP A 49 4.45 9.41 -18.01
C ASP A 49 4.85 9.79 -19.44
N THR A 50 5.60 8.89 -20.05
CA THR A 50 6.20 9.07 -21.39
C THR A 50 5.40 8.34 -22.47
N TYR A 51 4.44 7.51 -22.08
CA TYR A 51 3.83 6.52 -22.95
C TYR A 51 2.30 6.67 -23.02
N GLY A 52 1.65 7.18 -21.98
CA GLY A 52 0.20 7.37 -21.95
C GLY A 52 -0.57 6.06 -21.91
N SER A 53 0.04 5.00 -21.37
CA SER A 53 -0.59 3.71 -21.13
C SER A 53 0.06 2.99 -19.96
N GLY A 54 -0.73 2.25 -19.18
CA GLY A 54 -0.24 1.33 -18.16
C GLY A 54 -1.03 1.50 -16.86
N SER A 55 -0.38 1.19 -15.75
CA SER A 55 -0.86 1.58 -14.42
C SER A 55 0.28 1.54 -13.43
N ILE A 56 0.09 2.25 -12.33
CA ILE A 56 0.94 2.16 -11.15
C ILE A 56 0.07 2.19 -9.90
N GLU A 57 0.41 1.34 -8.94
CA GLU A 57 -0.19 1.28 -7.62
C GLU A 57 0.93 1.23 -6.58
N ILE A 58 0.74 1.96 -5.49
CA ILE A 58 1.70 2.06 -4.39
C ILE A 58 0.96 1.72 -3.11
N TYR A 59 1.48 0.72 -2.40
CA TYR A 59 0.95 0.20 -1.16
C TYR A 59 1.94 0.43 -0.02
N ASP A 60 1.43 0.54 1.19
CA ASP A 60 2.21 0.29 2.40
C ASP A 60 2.43 -1.23 2.52
N ALA A 61 3.69 -1.66 2.44
CA ALA A 61 4.04 -3.08 2.39
C ALA A 61 3.78 -3.82 3.71
N HIS A 62 3.61 -3.11 4.83
CA HIS A 62 3.32 -3.73 6.12
C HIS A 62 1.85 -4.06 6.30
N THR A 63 0.97 -3.28 5.67
CA THR A 63 -0.48 -3.32 5.90
C THR A 63 -1.27 -3.70 4.66
N ASP A 64 -0.61 -3.80 3.50
CA ASP A 64 -1.22 -3.96 2.17
C ASP A 64 -2.25 -2.87 1.85
N THR A 65 -2.13 -1.70 2.49
CA THR A 65 -3.03 -0.56 2.26
C THR A 65 -2.61 0.20 1.01
N LEU A 66 -3.51 0.38 0.06
CA LEU A 66 -3.27 1.23 -1.12
C LEU A 66 -3.13 2.69 -0.67
N LEU A 67 -1.97 3.28 -0.98
CA LEU A 67 -1.67 4.68 -0.70
C LEU A 67 -2.02 5.57 -1.90
N TRP A 68 -1.70 5.09 -3.11
CA TRP A 68 -1.94 5.85 -4.33
C TRP A 68 -1.96 4.97 -5.58
N SER A 69 -2.71 5.39 -6.59
CA SER A 69 -2.72 4.75 -7.91
C SER A 69 -2.88 5.76 -9.04
N SER A 70 -2.42 5.37 -10.24
CA SER A 70 -2.62 6.10 -11.49
C SER A 70 -2.72 5.13 -12.66
N ASP A 71 -3.54 5.46 -13.63
CA ASP A 71 -3.72 4.73 -14.89
C ASP A 71 -2.68 5.06 -15.97
N LEU A 72 -1.69 5.91 -15.65
CA LEU A 72 -0.67 6.38 -16.60
C LEU A 72 -1.30 6.77 -17.96
N GLY A 73 -2.41 7.51 -17.93
CA GLY A 73 -3.13 7.91 -19.14
C GLY A 73 -2.57 9.16 -19.83
N SER A 74 -1.42 9.67 -19.42
CA SER A 74 -0.93 11.02 -19.79
C SER A 74 0.35 10.97 -20.62
N TYR A 75 0.26 11.20 -21.92
CA TYR A 75 1.43 11.12 -22.81
C TYR A 75 2.39 12.32 -22.67
N MET A 76 3.67 12.03 -22.42
CA MET A 76 4.76 13.02 -22.31
C MET A 76 4.48 14.11 -21.27
N ALA A 77 3.92 13.73 -20.13
CA ALA A 77 3.40 14.64 -19.13
C ALA A 77 3.89 14.29 -17.72
N LYS A 78 4.15 15.34 -16.93
CA LYS A 78 4.34 15.20 -15.48
C LYS A 78 3.01 15.41 -14.80
N SER A 79 2.60 14.43 -14.00
CA SER A 79 1.48 14.55 -13.07
C SER A 79 2.01 14.63 -11.66
N LEU A 80 1.50 15.58 -10.88
CA LEU A 80 1.72 15.68 -9.45
C LEU A 80 0.36 15.63 -8.77
N CYS A 81 0.16 14.62 -7.94
CA CYS A 81 -1.09 14.35 -7.26
C CYS A 81 -0.87 14.50 -5.76
N PRO A 82 -1.34 15.60 -5.14
CA PRO A 82 -1.52 15.65 -3.70
C PRO A 82 -2.43 14.51 -3.25
N ALA A 83 -2.10 13.90 -2.13
CA ALA A 83 -2.89 12.84 -1.50
C ALA A 83 -3.17 13.20 -0.04
N ASP A 84 -4.17 12.55 0.55
CA ASP A 84 -4.34 12.64 2.00
C ASP A 84 -3.11 12.03 2.70
N PRO A 85 -2.63 12.63 3.79
CA PRO A 85 -1.47 12.12 4.53
C PRO A 85 -1.65 10.66 4.93
N SER A 86 -0.66 9.83 4.60
CA SER A 86 -0.65 8.41 4.95
C SER A 86 -0.43 8.18 6.45
N ALA A 87 -0.67 6.96 6.91
CA ALA A 87 -0.03 6.50 8.13
C ALA A 87 1.51 6.45 7.94
N PRO A 88 2.31 6.59 9.02
CA PRO A 88 3.75 6.40 8.94
C PRO A 88 4.12 5.03 8.36
N THR A 89 4.93 5.01 7.30
CA THR A 89 5.47 3.79 6.71
C THR A 89 6.94 3.98 6.29
N ASP A 90 7.73 2.93 6.40
CA ASP A 90 9.14 2.88 5.98
C ASP A 90 9.39 1.90 4.82
N LEU A 91 8.34 1.22 4.35
CA LEU A 91 8.43 0.20 3.32
C LEU A 91 7.22 0.27 2.38
N LEU A 92 7.50 0.45 1.10
CA LEU A 92 6.49 0.51 0.05
C LEU A 92 6.52 -0.75 -0.82
N TYR A 93 5.35 -1.17 -1.27
CA TYR A 93 5.19 -2.15 -2.34
C TYR A 93 4.61 -1.46 -3.56
N ILE A 94 5.33 -1.49 -4.67
CA ILE A 94 4.97 -0.79 -5.91
C ILE A 94 4.65 -1.85 -6.96
N VAL A 95 3.48 -1.71 -7.59
CA VAL A 95 3.02 -2.56 -8.69
C VAL A 95 2.83 -1.70 -9.93
N LYS A 96 3.51 -2.05 -11.01
CA LYS A 96 3.40 -1.37 -12.31
C LYS A 96 2.83 -2.32 -13.34
N GLY A 97 1.71 -1.95 -13.94
CA GLY A 97 0.96 -2.74 -14.90
C GLY A 97 1.14 -2.24 -16.33
N GLY A 98 2.10 -2.78 -17.07
CA GLY A 98 2.31 -2.42 -18.47
C GLY A 98 2.79 -0.97 -18.68
N GLY A 99 3.05 -0.61 -19.94
CA GLY A 99 3.69 0.68 -20.27
C GLY A 99 5.14 0.73 -19.79
N ASP A 100 5.78 1.88 -19.88
CA ASP A 100 7.14 2.11 -19.36
C ASP A 100 7.11 3.31 -18.41
N LEU A 101 7.81 3.20 -17.29
CA LEU A 101 7.84 4.21 -16.24
C LEU A 101 9.25 4.78 -16.15
N ASN A 102 9.40 6.07 -16.38
CA ASN A 102 10.70 6.72 -16.39
C ASN A 102 11.03 7.37 -15.03
N GLU A 103 10.05 7.98 -14.39
CA GLU A 103 10.25 8.73 -13.15
C GLU A 103 9.05 8.55 -12.23
N LEU A 104 9.32 8.20 -10.97
CA LEU A 104 8.38 8.20 -9.86
C LEU A 104 8.96 9.11 -8.77
N ALA A 105 8.16 10.05 -8.30
CA ALA A 105 8.48 10.94 -7.21
C ALA A 105 7.53 10.69 -6.03
N LEU A 106 8.09 10.64 -4.83
CA LEU A 106 7.37 10.49 -3.58
C LEU A 106 7.55 11.77 -2.77
N TYR A 107 6.45 12.32 -2.25
CA TYR A 107 6.44 13.51 -1.42
C TYR A 107 5.87 13.18 -0.05
N GLY A 108 6.48 13.79 0.96
CA GLY A 108 6.12 13.57 2.36
C GLY A 108 7.16 14.16 3.30
N TYR A 109 6.99 13.86 4.58
CA TYR A 109 7.87 14.30 5.64
C TYR A 109 8.21 13.15 6.60
N PRO A 110 9.38 13.18 7.26
CA PRO A 110 9.73 12.17 8.25
C PRO A 110 8.62 12.07 9.30
N ALA A 111 8.20 10.85 9.61
CA ALA A 111 7.19 10.66 10.65
C ALA A 111 7.76 11.22 11.96
N PRO A 112 6.94 11.92 12.77
CA PRO A 112 7.38 12.33 14.09
C PRO A 112 7.79 11.08 14.86
N GLU A 113 8.89 11.18 15.62
CA GLU A 113 9.29 10.09 16.50
C GLU A 113 8.08 9.64 17.30
N ALA A 114 7.85 8.33 17.33
CA ALA A 114 6.82 7.76 18.16
C ALA A 114 7.14 8.18 19.60
N ASP A 115 6.44 9.18 20.12
CA ASP A 115 6.53 9.54 21.52
C ASP A 115 6.09 8.28 22.27
N GLU A 116 7.05 7.60 22.87
CA GLU A 116 6.86 6.44 23.71
C GLU A 116 5.88 6.74 24.87
N ASN A 117 5.68 8.03 25.16
CA ASN A 117 4.69 8.54 26.10
C ASN A 117 3.36 8.97 25.44
N ALA A 118 3.17 8.92 24.13
CA ALA A 118 1.90 9.25 23.48
C ALA A 118 0.74 8.41 24.03
N GLY A 119 1.00 7.14 24.35
CA GLY A 119 0.05 6.27 25.04
C GLY A 119 -0.26 6.73 26.47
N ALA A 120 0.75 7.23 27.19
CA ALA A 120 0.58 7.79 28.53
C ALA A 120 -0.11 9.17 28.51
N ALA A 121 0.15 10.00 27.49
CA ALA A 121 -0.51 11.28 27.29
C ALA A 121 -1.97 11.10 26.86
N ALA A 122 -2.28 10.08 26.05
CA ALA A 122 -3.65 9.69 25.73
C ALA A 122 -4.38 9.17 26.98
N LEU A 123 -3.72 8.35 27.81
CA LEU A 123 -4.23 7.92 29.12
C LEU A 123 -4.51 9.10 30.03
N LEU A 124 -3.57 10.05 30.17
CA LEU A 124 -3.71 11.24 31.00
C LEU A 124 -4.84 12.14 30.50
N ARG A 125 -4.96 12.36 29.18
CA ARG A 125 -6.07 13.12 28.58
C ARG A 125 -7.42 12.44 28.80
N TRP A 126 -7.48 11.11 28.73
CA TRP A 126 -8.69 10.36 29.07
C TRP A 126 -9.04 10.48 30.56
N LEU A 127 -8.04 10.38 31.44
CA LEU A 127 -8.19 10.54 32.89
C LEU A 127 -8.67 11.95 33.28
N LEU A 128 -8.20 12.99 32.56
CA LEU A 128 -8.55 14.39 32.79
C LEU A 128 -9.90 14.80 32.19
N THR A 129 -10.42 14.04 31.21
CA THR A 129 -11.73 14.30 30.59
C THR A 129 -12.87 13.53 31.23
N LYS A 130 -12.56 12.52 32.04
CA LYS A 130 -13.51 11.90 32.95
C LYS A 130 -13.47 12.65 34.28
N ASP A 131 -14.64 12.96 34.80
CA ASP A 131 -14.85 13.44 36.17
C ASP A 131 -14.57 12.30 37.18
N THR A 132 -13.38 11.70 37.07
CA THR A 132 -12.95 10.54 37.84
C THR A 132 -12.34 11.03 39.13
N ASN A 133 -13.08 10.85 40.22
CA ASN A 133 -12.53 10.94 41.57
C ASN A 133 -11.40 9.90 41.69
N LEU A 134 -10.14 10.36 41.66
CA LEU A 134 -8.93 9.52 41.75
C LEU A 134 -8.81 8.75 43.08
N ASN A 135 -9.74 8.97 44.01
CA ASN A 135 -9.85 8.21 45.26
C ASN A 135 -10.76 6.97 45.14
N ALA A 136 -11.31 6.68 43.95
CA ALA A 136 -12.15 5.51 43.69
C ALA A 136 -11.45 4.55 42.69
N PRO A 137 -10.60 3.62 43.16
CA PRO A 137 -9.80 2.72 42.30
C PRO A 137 -10.63 1.80 41.41
N ALA A 138 -11.92 1.62 41.71
CA ALA A 138 -12.83 0.75 40.97
C ALA A 138 -13.09 1.18 39.51
N ALA A 139 -12.83 2.44 39.15
CA ALA A 139 -12.99 2.90 37.76
C ALA A 139 -11.75 2.61 36.89
N ALA A 140 -10.59 2.36 37.50
CA ALA A 140 -9.33 2.08 36.83
C ALA A 140 -9.00 0.58 36.77
N ASP A 141 -9.61 -0.22 37.65
CA ASP A 141 -9.60 -1.69 37.60
C ASP A 141 -10.53 -2.20 36.50
N ILE A 142 -10.00 -2.32 35.29
CA ILE A 142 -10.75 -2.75 34.10
C ILE A 142 -10.89 -4.26 34.08
N ASN A 143 -9.98 -4.97 34.74
CA ASN A 143 -9.92 -6.41 34.78
C ASN A 143 -10.80 -7.02 35.89
N GLY A 144 -11.10 -6.25 36.94
CA GLY A 144 -11.99 -6.60 38.04
C GLY A 144 -11.33 -7.35 39.20
N ASP A 145 -10.00 -7.35 39.32
CA ASP A 145 -9.26 -8.05 40.38
C ASP A 145 -8.93 -7.19 41.62
N GLY A 146 -9.36 -5.93 41.60
CA GLY A 146 -9.18 -4.98 42.69
C GLY A 146 -7.75 -4.44 42.83
N ILE A 147 -6.83 -4.79 41.92
CA ILE A 147 -5.43 -4.35 41.94
C ILE A 147 -5.14 -3.63 40.63
N LEU A 148 -4.74 -2.37 40.73
CA LEU A 148 -4.30 -1.64 39.54
C LEU A 148 -2.91 -2.13 39.09
N ASP A 149 -2.85 -2.92 38.03
CA ASP A 149 -1.60 -3.50 37.53
C ASP A 149 -1.47 -3.47 35.98
N SER A 150 -0.46 -4.17 35.45
CA SER A 150 -0.17 -4.22 34.02
C SER A 150 -1.26 -4.94 33.18
N ARG A 151 -2.15 -5.69 33.81
CA ARG A 151 -3.27 -6.39 33.16
C ARG A 151 -4.39 -5.42 32.80
N ASP A 152 -4.70 -4.45 33.67
CA ASP A 152 -5.65 -3.38 33.37
C ASP A 152 -5.19 -2.56 32.16
N LEU A 153 -3.90 -2.22 32.14
CA LEU A 153 -3.30 -1.47 31.04
C LEU A 153 -3.39 -2.23 29.72
N THR A 154 -3.15 -3.55 29.76
CA THR A 154 -3.25 -4.42 28.57
C THR A 154 -4.68 -4.46 28.03
N LEU A 155 -5.68 -4.61 28.90
CA LEU A 155 -7.09 -4.63 28.51
C LEU A 155 -7.56 -3.29 27.97
N LEU A 156 -7.09 -2.19 28.55
CA LEU A 156 -7.37 -0.84 28.07
C LEU A 156 -6.78 -0.63 26.66
N LYS A 157 -5.51 -1.00 26.46
CA LYS A 157 -4.87 -0.94 25.13
C LYS A 157 -5.64 -1.74 24.09
N ARG A 158 -6.20 -2.89 24.47
CA ARG A 158 -7.05 -3.69 23.57
C ARG A 158 -8.38 -3.00 23.25
N LYS A 159 -9.01 -2.35 24.22
CA LYS A 159 -10.27 -1.60 24.01
C LYS A 159 -10.09 -0.34 23.14
N LEU A 160 -8.89 0.26 23.15
CA LEU A 160 -8.56 1.44 22.35
C LEU A 160 -8.13 1.12 20.90
N LYS A 161 -7.87 -0.16 20.60
CA LYS A 161 -7.47 -0.62 19.25
C LYS A 161 -8.66 -1.12 18.40
N ASN A 162 -9.87 -1.08 18.94
CA ASN A 162 -11.13 -1.30 18.21
C ASN A 162 -11.84 0.03 18.03
#